data_AF-A0A1B2JEJ5-F1
#
_entry.id   AF-A0A1B2JEJ5-F1
#
_cell.length_a   1.000
_cell.length_b   1.000
_cell.length_c   1.000
_cell.angle_alpha   90.00
_cell.angle_beta   90.00
_cell.angle_gamma   90.00
#
_symmetry.space_group_name_H-M   'P 1'
#
loop_
_entity.id
_entity.type
_entity.pdbx_description
1 polymer ?
#
loop_
_entity_poly.entity_id
_entity_poly.type
_entity_poly.pdbx_seq_one_letter_code
_entity_poly.pdbx_strand_id
1 'polypeptide(L)'
;MFLTRAGLRLRPFAFGTAGPTSYIRNNHTHFDSLKFVTQLQENGFSKEQSEAAVNVFSKAINDGIDLYASNLITKEVLSRQSYQQKVDFAKLKGELQLIDRSEFNNIRTQHEKLRNDLEKVKQRLKEEVNKSLSSVRLDLNLERGRIREESSIHDLKIKETDTRIDQEIANMKVQIDSTKTQVLQWLIGVCTGTFALVLAYVRLLS
;
A
#
# COMPACT_ATOMS: atom_id res chain seq x y z
N MET A 1 31.52 12.71 8.78
CA MET A 1 31.40 11.24 8.76
C MET A 1 31.63 10.78 7.33
N PHE A 2 32.90 10.55 6.98
CA PHE A 2 33.34 10.12 5.66
C PHE A 2 33.20 8.61 5.57
N LEU A 3 32.35 8.11 4.67
CA LEU A 3 32.35 6.71 4.26
C LEU A 3 32.52 6.63 2.75
N THR A 4 33.80 6.59 2.38
CA THR A 4 34.32 6.21 1.08
C THR A 4 33.90 4.77 0.79
N ARG A 5 32.90 4.56 -0.08
CA ARG A 5 32.50 3.22 -0.52
C ARG A 5 33.04 2.93 -1.91
N ALA A 6 34.08 2.10 -1.89
CA ALA A 6 34.75 1.40 -2.97
C ALA A 6 34.02 1.38 -4.33
N GLY A 7 34.64 2.00 -5.33
CA GLY A 7 34.29 1.80 -6.73
C GLY A 7 34.60 0.37 -7.14
N LEU A 8 33.55 -0.41 -7.40
CA LEU A 8 33.65 -1.71 -8.04
C LEU A 8 33.99 -1.46 -9.53
N ARG A 9 35.29 -1.35 -9.84
CA ARG A 9 35.76 -1.42 -11.22
C ARG A 9 35.42 -2.80 -11.76
N LEU A 10 34.35 -2.87 -12.56
CA LEU A 10 34.06 -4.01 -13.42
C LEU A 10 35.31 -4.25 -14.29
N ARG A 11 36.05 -5.32 -14.00
CA ARG A 11 37.13 -5.76 -14.87
C ARG A 11 36.54 -6.06 -16.25
N PRO A 12 37.12 -5.58 -17.36
CA PRO A 12 36.72 -6.04 -18.67
C PRO A 12 36.93 -7.56 -18.69
N PHE A 13 35.85 -8.29 -18.96
CA PHE A 13 35.87 -9.73 -19.10
C PHE A 13 36.73 -10.03 -20.32
N ALA A 14 37.97 -10.47 -20.09
CA ALA A 14 38.87 -10.87 -21.16
C ALA A 14 38.20 -12.03 -21.91
N PHE A 15 37.91 -11.80 -23.20
CA PHE A 15 37.43 -12.81 -24.13
C PHE A 15 38.53 -13.87 -24.30
N GLY A 16 38.53 -14.87 -23.41
CA GLY A 16 39.37 -16.05 -23.52
C GLY A 16 38.90 -16.89 -24.69
N THR A 17 39.51 -16.70 -25.85
CA THR A 17 39.46 -17.63 -26.98
C THR A 17 40.26 -18.87 -26.62
N ALA A 18 39.72 -19.75 -25.78
CA ALA A 18 40.32 -21.05 -25.51
C ALA A 18 39.20 -22.07 -25.27
N GLY A 19 38.43 -22.33 -26.34
CA GLY A 19 37.77 -23.63 -26.43
C GLY A 19 38.84 -24.70 -26.62
N PRO A 20 38.70 -25.90 -26.03
CA PRO A 20 39.67 -26.96 -26.22
C PRO A 20 39.70 -27.33 -27.70
N THR A 21 40.76 -26.95 -28.41
CA THR A 21 41.08 -27.48 -29.73
C THR A 21 41.55 -28.92 -29.53
N SER A 22 40.60 -29.83 -29.32
CA SER A 22 40.86 -31.24 -29.55
C SER A 22 41.13 -31.39 -31.04
N TYR A 23 42.42 -31.40 -31.39
CA TYR A 23 42.88 -31.88 -32.67
C TYR A 23 42.44 -33.35 -32.75
N ILE A 24 41.27 -33.60 -33.34
CA ILE A 24 40.96 -34.92 -33.87
C ILE A 24 42.04 -35.16 -34.92
N ARG A 25 43.08 -35.87 -34.50
CA ARG A 25 44.10 -36.43 -35.37
C ARG A 25 43.31 -37.38 -36.27
N ASN A 26 43.06 -36.97 -37.51
CA ASN A 26 42.61 -37.87 -38.55
C ASN A 26 43.74 -38.86 -38.80
N ASN A 27 43.81 -39.88 -37.95
CA ASN A 27 44.66 -41.02 -38.16
C ASN A 27 43.94 -41.82 -39.25
N HIS A 28 44.19 -41.49 -40.51
CA HIS A 28 43.80 -42.37 -41.61
C HIS A 28 44.60 -43.66 -41.43
N THR A 29 44.02 -44.61 -40.69
CA THR A 29 44.47 -45.99 -40.67
C THR A 29 44.13 -46.57 -42.03
N HIS A 30 45.03 -46.41 -42.99
CA HIS A 30 44.89 -47.02 -44.30
C HIS A 30 45.03 -48.52 -44.13
N PHE A 31 43.99 -49.28 -44.49
CA PHE A 31 44.06 -50.74 -44.47
C PHE A 31 45.00 -51.18 -45.60
N ASP A 32 46.10 -51.84 -45.24
CA ASP A 32 47.10 -52.35 -46.18
C ASP A 32 46.68 -53.75 -46.64
N SER A 33 45.95 -53.80 -47.76
CA SER A 33 45.43 -55.03 -48.34
C SER A 33 46.53 -56.01 -48.76
N LEU A 34 47.69 -55.50 -49.21
CA LEU A 34 48.80 -56.32 -49.68
C LEU A 34 49.50 -57.04 -48.52
N LYS A 35 49.80 -56.32 -47.44
CA LYS A 35 50.35 -56.96 -46.23
C LYS A 35 49.41 -58.01 -45.65
N PHE A 36 48.10 -57.74 -45.70
CA PHE A 36 47.11 -58.69 -45.19
C PHE A 36 47.05 -59.97 -46.04
N VAL A 37 47.14 -59.85 -47.38
CA VAL A 37 47.25 -61.01 -48.29
C VAL A 37 48.52 -61.81 -48.00
N THR A 38 49.69 -61.16 -47.90
CA THR A 38 50.96 -61.85 -47.64
C THR A 38 50.93 -62.61 -46.31
N GLN A 39 50.35 -62.00 -45.28
CA GLN A 39 50.24 -62.62 -43.96
C GLN A 39 49.27 -63.81 -43.95
N LEU A 40 48.19 -63.77 -44.73
CA LEU A 40 47.28 -64.92 -44.91
C LEU A 40 47.98 -66.07 -45.66
N GLN A 41 48.78 -65.75 -46.68
CA GLN A 41 49.54 -66.75 -47.43
C GLN A 41 50.61 -67.43 -46.57
N GLU A 42 51.32 -66.68 -45.73
CA GLU A 42 52.30 -67.21 -44.76
C GLU A 42 51.67 -68.17 -43.74
N ASN A 43 50.38 -67.99 -43.45
CA ASN A 43 49.60 -68.85 -42.54
C ASN A 43 48.88 -70.02 -43.25
N GLY A 44 49.24 -70.31 -44.51
CA GLY A 44 48.79 -71.52 -45.23
C GLY A 44 47.54 -71.37 -46.08
N PHE A 45 47.02 -70.15 -46.30
CA PHE A 45 45.88 -69.90 -47.18
C PHE A 45 46.29 -69.79 -48.66
N SER A 46 45.43 -70.25 -49.57
CA SER A 46 45.67 -70.07 -51.01
C SER A 46 45.61 -68.58 -51.39
N LYS A 47 46.27 -68.20 -52.49
CA LYS A 47 46.25 -66.82 -52.98
C LYS A 47 44.84 -66.31 -53.26
N GLU A 48 44.01 -67.11 -53.92
CA GLU A 48 42.62 -66.75 -54.23
C GLU A 48 41.76 -66.62 -52.96
N GLN A 49 41.96 -67.49 -51.97
CA GLN A 49 41.25 -67.41 -50.68
C GLN A 49 41.66 -66.18 -49.88
N SER A 50 42.94 -65.83 -49.90
CA SER A 50 43.49 -64.65 -49.22
C SER A 50 42.95 -63.36 -49.85
N GLU A 51 42.96 -63.26 -51.19
CA GLU A 51 42.40 -62.12 -51.91
C GLU A 51 40.89 -61.97 -51.69
N ALA A 52 40.14 -63.07 -51.68
CA ALA A 52 38.70 -63.04 -51.40
C ALA A 52 38.38 -62.57 -49.97
N ALA A 53 39.13 -63.06 -48.97
CA ALA A 53 38.96 -62.64 -47.58
C ALA A 53 39.28 -61.15 -47.38
N VAL A 54 40.37 -60.67 -47.98
CA VAL A 54 40.78 -59.25 -47.93
C VAL A 54 39.72 -58.34 -48.58
N ASN A 55 39.10 -58.78 -49.68
CA ASN A 55 38.06 -58.02 -50.36
C ASN A 55 36.79 -57.88 -49.50
N VAL A 56 36.35 -58.96 -48.85
CA VAL A 56 35.19 -58.92 -47.93
C VAL A 56 35.49 -58.03 -46.72
N PHE A 57 36.69 -58.14 -46.15
CA PHE A 57 37.09 -57.36 -45.00
C PHE A 57 37.22 -55.86 -45.33
N SER A 58 37.82 -55.53 -46.49
CA SER A 58 37.92 -54.15 -46.97
C SER A 58 36.53 -53.55 -47.20
N LYS A 59 35.59 -54.33 -47.74
CA LYS A 59 34.21 -53.89 -47.91
C LYS A 59 33.52 -53.63 -46.58
N ALA A 60 33.63 -54.53 -45.61
CA ALA A 60 33.04 -54.36 -44.27
C ALA A 60 33.64 -53.15 -43.52
N ILE A 61 34.95 -52.90 -43.66
CA ILE A 61 35.60 -51.71 -43.08
C ILE A 61 35.08 -50.44 -43.75
N ASN A 62 34.99 -50.40 -45.08
CA ASN A 62 34.50 -49.22 -45.80
C ASN A 62 33.03 -48.93 -45.46
N ASP A 63 32.17 -49.96 -45.44
CA ASP A 63 30.76 -49.81 -45.03
C ASP A 63 30.65 -49.29 -43.58
N GLY A 64 31.52 -49.75 -42.68
CA GLY A 64 31.59 -49.27 -41.30
C GLY A 64 32.10 -47.83 -41.16
N ILE A 65 33.10 -47.45 -41.98
CA ILE A 65 33.62 -46.07 -42.04
C ILE A 65 32.55 -45.13 -42.57
N ASP A 66 31.80 -45.51 -43.61
CA ASP A 66 30.74 -44.69 -44.19
C ASP A 66 29.58 -44.50 -43.22
N LEU A 67 29.17 -45.54 -42.50
CA LEU A 67 28.15 -45.46 -41.44
C LEU A 67 28.61 -44.58 -40.26
N TYR A 68 29.89 -44.61 -39.91
CA TYR A 68 30.42 -43.77 -38.85
C TYR A 68 30.53 -42.31 -39.31
N ALA A 69 31.03 -42.09 -40.51
CA ALA A 69 31.14 -40.77 -41.14
C ALA A 69 29.77 -40.11 -41.35
N SER A 70 28.72 -40.87 -41.67
CA SER A 70 27.36 -40.33 -41.83
C SER A 70 26.77 -39.76 -40.53
N ASN A 71 27.26 -40.20 -39.36
CA ASN A 71 26.86 -39.69 -38.05
C ASN A 71 27.76 -38.56 -37.54
N LEU A 72 28.86 -38.26 -38.24
CA LEU A 72 29.77 -37.17 -37.88
C LEU A 72 29.35 -35.86 -38.52
N ILE A 73 29.42 -34.78 -37.75
CA ILE A 73 29.27 -33.42 -38.26
C ILE A 73 30.61 -32.92 -38.78
N THR A 74 30.59 -32.27 -39.95
CA THR A 74 31.78 -31.62 -40.49
C THR A 74 32.19 -30.44 -39.61
N LYS A 75 33.51 -30.18 -39.51
CA LYS A 75 34.02 -29.05 -38.72
C LYS A 75 33.42 -27.71 -39.15
N GLU A 76 33.12 -27.56 -40.43
CA GLU A 76 32.46 -26.39 -40.99
C GLU A 76 31.05 -26.18 -40.39
N VAL A 77 30.20 -27.21 -40.42
CA VAL A 77 28.84 -27.14 -39.87
C VAL A 77 28.87 -26.87 -38.37
N LEU A 78 29.75 -27.53 -37.62
CA LEU A 78 29.94 -27.26 -36.19
C LEU A 78 30.36 -25.80 -35.93
N SER A 79 31.31 -25.29 -36.71
CA SER A 79 31.80 -23.91 -36.57
C SER A 79 30.71 -22.88 -36.87
N ARG A 80 29.89 -23.13 -37.89
CA ARG A 80 28.76 -22.29 -38.26
C ARG A 80 27.68 -22.28 -37.18
N GLN A 81 27.33 -23.45 -36.64
CA GLN A 81 26.34 -23.57 -35.58
C GLN A 81 26.82 -22.90 -34.28
N SER A 82 28.11 -23.05 -33.94
CA SER A 82 28.71 -22.35 -32.80
C SER A 82 28.72 -20.83 -33.00
N TYR A 83 29.01 -20.36 -34.22
CA TYR A 83 28.94 -18.93 -34.53
C TYR A 83 27.52 -18.38 -34.40
N GLN A 84 26.52 -19.09 -34.94
CA GLN A 84 25.12 -18.72 -34.83
C GLN A 84 24.68 -18.62 -33.36
N GLN A 85 25.01 -19.62 -32.54
CA GLN A 85 24.74 -19.58 -31.09
C GLN A 85 25.37 -18.35 -30.42
N LYS A 86 26.62 -18.01 -30.76
CA LYS A 86 27.28 -16.83 -30.17
C LYS A 86 26.57 -15.53 -30.54
N VAL A 87 26.10 -15.40 -31.77
CA VAL A 87 25.33 -14.23 -32.22
C VAL A 87 23.99 -14.17 -31.48
N ASP A 88 23.29 -15.29 -31.36
CA ASP A 88 22.00 -15.37 -30.66
C ASP A 88 22.16 -15.03 -29.17
N PHE A 89 23.23 -15.50 -28.52
CA PHE A 89 23.57 -15.11 -27.15
C PHE A 89 23.86 -13.62 -27.00
N ALA A 90 24.59 -13.03 -27.95
CA ALA A 90 24.86 -11.60 -27.93
C ALA A 90 23.57 -10.78 -28.09
N LYS A 91 22.66 -11.22 -28.96
CA LYS A 91 21.35 -10.61 -29.15
C LYS A 91 20.48 -10.72 -27.91
N LEU A 92 20.31 -11.92 -27.35
CA LEU A 92 19.53 -12.16 -26.13
C LEU A 92 20.05 -11.32 -24.96
N LYS A 93 21.37 -11.23 -24.80
CA LYS A 93 21.99 -10.39 -23.78
C LYS A 93 21.65 -8.91 -23.98
N GLY A 94 21.67 -8.42 -25.23
CA GLY A 94 21.29 -7.04 -25.55
C GLY A 94 19.81 -6.75 -25.25
N GLU A 95 18.93 -7.66 -25.63
CA GLU A 95 17.49 -7.57 -25.33
C GLU A 95 17.23 -7.57 -23.83
N LEU A 96 17.86 -8.49 -23.08
CA LEU A 96 17.73 -8.55 -21.63
C LEU A 96 18.20 -7.25 -20.96
N GLN A 97 19.36 -6.73 -21.37
CA GLN A 97 19.87 -5.46 -20.83
C GLN A 97 18.95 -4.26 -21.13
N LEU A 98 18.29 -4.28 -22.29
CA LEU A 98 17.34 -3.23 -22.66
C LEU A 98 16.07 -3.34 -21.82
N ILE A 99 15.52 -4.55 -21.66
CA ILE A 99 14.35 -4.82 -20.83
C ILE A 99 14.63 -4.44 -19.38
N ASP A 100 15.74 -4.91 -18.79
CA ASP A 100 16.12 -4.58 -17.42
C ASP A 100 16.20 -3.07 -17.19
N ARG A 101 16.82 -2.33 -18.12
CA ARG A 101 16.90 -0.86 -18.03
C ARG A 101 15.53 -0.21 -18.15
N SER A 102 14.70 -0.68 -19.07
CA SER A 102 13.35 -0.16 -19.30
C SER A 102 12.46 -0.40 -18.08
N GLU A 103 12.43 -1.62 -17.56
CA GLU A 103 11.67 -2.00 -16.38
C GLU A 103 12.16 -1.27 -15.14
N PHE A 104 13.48 -1.14 -14.95
CA PHE A 104 14.03 -0.37 -13.85
C PHE A 104 13.59 1.10 -13.90
N ASN A 105 13.61 1.72 -15.08
CA ASN A 105 13.15 3.10 -15.26
C ASN A 105 11.63 3.22 -15.03
N ASN A 106 10.84 2.24 -15.47
CA ASN A 106 9.41 2.20 -15.24
C ASN A 106 9.09 2.09 -13.75
N ILE A 107 9.71 1.13 -13.05
CA ILE A 107 9.57 0.94 -11.59
C ILE A 107 9.96 2.22 -10.85
N ARG A 108 11.10 2.83 -11.21
CA ARG A 108 11.54 4.09 -10.60
C ARG A 108 10.50 5.20 -10.79
N THR A 109 9.97 5.35 -12.00
CA THR A 109 8.97 6.37 -12.32
C THR A 109 7.67 6.12 -11.53
N GLN A 110 7.21 4.87 -11.46
CA GLN A 110 6.03 4.49 -10.68
C GLN A 110 6.25 4.73 -9.19
N HIS A 111 7.43 4.42 -8.68
CA HIS A 111 7.79 4.68 -7.29
C HIS A 111 7.81 6.18 -6.97
N GLU A 112 8.39 7.01 -7.84
CA GLU A 112 8.37 8.48 -7.69
C GLU A 112 6.93 9.03 -7.73
N LYS A 113 6.07 8.53 -8.63
CA LYS A 113 4.64 8.87 -8.67
C LYS A 113 3.92 8.48 -7.38
N LEU A 114 4.08 7.25 -6.93
CA LEU A 114 3.44 6.75 -5.70
C LEU A 114 3.89 7.55 -4.47
N ARG A 115 5.19 7.89 -4.40
CA ARG A 115 5.73 8.75 -3.34
C ARG A 115 5.09 10.15 -3.36
N ASN A 116 4.93 10.74 -4.54
CA ASN A 116 4.29 12.05 -4.67
C ASN A 116 2.81 12.01 -4.28
N ASP A 117 2.09 10.96 -4.69
CA ASP A 117 0.67 10.79 -4.34
C ASP A 117 0.49 10.54 -2.84
N LEU A 118 1.42 9.79 -2.21
CA LEU A 118 1.44 9.60 -0.76
C LEU A 118 1.64 10.93 -0.02
N GLU A 119 2.57 11.78 -0.45
CA GLU A 119 2.75 13.09 0.19
C GLU A 119 1.53 14.01 -0.02
N LYS A 120 0.90 13.97 -1.19
CA LYS A 120 -0.36 14.71 -1.45
C LYS A 120 -1.49 14.24 -0.54
N VAL A 121 -1.69 12.93 -0.41
CA VAL A 121 -2.75 12.36 0.45
C VAL A 121 -2.50 12.73 1.91
N LYS A 122 -1.25 12.63 2.38
CA LYS A 122 -0.87 13.03 3.72
C LYS A 122 -1.15 14.51 3.98
N GLN A 123 -0.83 15.39 3.03
CA GLN A 123 -1.09 16.82 3.16
C GLN A 123 -2.60 17.12 3.20
N ARG A 124 -3.38 16.52 2.30
CA ARG A 124 -4.85 16.66 2.29
C ARG A 124 -5.48 16.16 3.59
N LEU A 125 -5.03 15.01 4.10
CA LEU A 125 -5.52 14.47 5.37
C LEU A 125 -5.24 15.44 6.52
N LYS A 126 -4.04 16.02 6.58
CA LYS A 126 -3.69 17.02 7.59
C LYS A 126 -4.57 18.26 7.50
N GLU A 127 -4.85 18.74 6.29
CA GLU A 127 -5.74 19.87 6.04
C GLU A 127 -7.18 19.58 6.48
N GLU A 128 -7.73 18.43 6.10
CA GLU A 128 -9.09 18.01 6.48
C GLU A 128 -9.23 17.81 7.99
N VAL A 129 -8.24 17.20 8.65
CA VAL A 129 -8.22 17.06 10.11
C VAL A 129 -8.21 18.44 10.79
N ASN A 130 -7.35 19.36 10.34
CA ASN A 130 -7.29 20.71 10.90
C ASN A 130 -8.58 21.50 10.66
N LYS A 131 -9.18 21.35 9.48
CA LYS A 131 -10.46 21.97 9.14
C LYS A 131 -11.59 21.42 10.01
N SER A 132 -11.69 20.10 10.15
CA SER A 132 -12.68 19.44 11.00
C SER A 132 -12.52 19.87 12.46
N LEU A 133 -11.30 19.89 12.99
CA LEU A 133 -11.02 20.35 14.35
C LEU A 133 -11.38 21.83 14.56
N SER A 134 -11.11 22.69 13.57
CA SER A 134 -11.49 24.10 13.62
C SER A 134 -13.01 24.28 13.57
N SER A 135 -13.71 23.48 12.76
CA SER A 135 -15.18 23.44 12.72
C SER A 135 -15.75 23.05 14.07
N VAL A 136 -15.32 21.93 14.64
CA VAL A 136 -15.81 21.46 15.95
C VAL A 136 -15.53 22.49 17.05
N ARG A 137 -14.36 23.13 17.04
CA ARG A 137 -14.06 24.22 17.99
C ARG A 137 -15.01 25.40 17.83
N LEU A 138 -15.32 25.79 16.59
CA LEU A 138 -16.29 26.85 16.33
C LEU A 138 -17.67 26.46 16.83
N ASP A 139 -18.14 25.25 16.50
CA ASP A 139 -19.44 24.73 16.91
C ASP A 139 -19.58 24.75 18.43
N LEU A 140 -18.56 24.29 19.16
CA LEU A 140 -18.54 24.31 20.62
C LEU A 140 -18.52 25.74 21.19
N ASN A 141 -17.81 26.67 20.56
CA ASN A 141 -17.79 28.05 21.01
C ASN A 141 -19.14 28.74 20.80
N LEU A 142 -19.79 28.48 19.67
CA LEU A 142 -21.14 28.98 19.39
C LEU A 142 -22.15 28.40 20.37
N GLU A 143 -22.10 27.08 20.61
CA GLU A 143 -23.01 26.42 21.54
C GLU A 143 -22.79 26.88 22.99
N ARG A 144 -21.54 27.09 23.41
CA ARG A 144 -21.24 27.69 24.71
C ARG A 144 -21.79 29.12 24.82
N GLY A 145 -21.71 29.91 23.74
CA GLY A 145 -22.32 31.23 23.66
C GLY A 145 -23.84 31.16 23.83
N ARG A 146 -24.49 30.25 23.09
CA ARG A 146 -25.94 30.02 23.14
C ARG A 146 -26.41 29.61 24.54
N ILE A 147 -25.74 28.65 25.18
CA ILE A 147 -26.05 28.21 26.55
C ILE A 147 -25.94 29.37 27.54
N ARG A 148 -24.92 30.23 27.39
CA ARG A 148 -24.73 31.39 28.26
C ARG A 148 -25.85 32.43 28.07
N GLU A 149 -26.26 32.70 26.84
CA GLU A 149 -27.37 33.60 26.55
C GLU A 149 -28.69 33.05 27.11
N GLU A 150 -28.97 31.76 26.88
CA GLU A 150 -30.14 31.06 27.42
C GLU A 150 -30.17 31.10 28.96
N SER A 151 -29.02 30.84 29.62
CA SER A 151 -28.87 30.98 31.07
C SER A 151 -29.17 32.40 31.54
N SER A 152 -28.65 33.43 30.86
CA SER A 152 -28.91 34.82 31.22
C SER A 152 -30.38 35.19 31.08
N ILE A 153 -31.07 34.67 30.06
CA ILE A 153 -32.51 34.86 29.88
C ILE A 153 -33.29 34.20 31.01
N HIS A 154 -32.89 32.99 31.42
CA HIS A 154 -33.50 32.32 32.56
C HIS A 154 -33.29 33.09 33.86
N ASP A 155 -32.08 33.58 34.13
CA ASP A 155 -31.80 34.41 35.31
C ASP A 155 -32.66 35.68 35.35
N LEU A 156 -32.87 36.33 34.19
CA LEU A 156 -33.76 37.49 34.08
C LEU A 156 -35.21 37.13 34.36
N LYS A 157 -35.72 36.03 33.78
CA LYS A 157 -37.09 35.56 34.03
C LYS A 157 -37.32 35.19 35.50
N ILE A 158 -36.33 34.56 36.13
CA ILE A 158 -36.38 34.25 37.56
C ILE A 158 -36.47 35.54 38.38
N LYS A 159 -35.60 36.53 38.12
CA LYS A 159 -35.63 37.82 38.83
C LYS A 159 -36.95 38.56 38.61
N GLU A 160 -37.47 38.58 37.39
CA GLU A 160 -38.77 39.19 37.11
C GLU A 160 -39.88 38.49 37.92
N THR A 161 -39.87 37.16 37.97
CA THR A 161 -40.85 36.38 38.73
C THR A 161 -40.73 36.64 40.22
N ASP A 162 -39.51 36.72 40.75
CA ASP A 162 -39.22 37.08 42.15
C ASP A 162 -39.78 38.46 42.50
N THR A 163 -39.53 39.46 41.64
CA THR A 163 -40.11 40.81 41.84
C THR A 163 -41.64 40.83 41.77
N ARG A 164 -42.26 40.00 40.91
CA ARG A 164 -43.73 39.88 40.87
C ARG A 164 -44.27 39.24 42.14
N ILE A 165 -43.61 38.21 42.66
CA ILE A 165 -43.97 37.58 43.94
C ILE A 165 -43.90 38.60 45.07
N ASP A 166 -42.82 39.39 45.16
CA ASP A 166 -42.69 40.44 46.18
C ASP A 166 -43.81 41.49 46.08
N GLN A 167 -44.17 41.91 44.86
CA GLN A 167 -45.29 42.83 44.63
C GLN A 167 -46.63 42.22 45.05
N GLU A 168 -46.89 40.96 44.72
CA GLU A 168 -48.10 40.25 45.14
C GLU A 168 -48.17 40.10 46.67
N ILE A 169 -47.06 39.79 47.33
CA ILE A 169 -46.95 39.73 48.79
C ILE A 169 -47.26 41.10 49.42
N ALA A 170 -46.69 42.18 48.88
CA ALA A 170 -46.94 43.53 49.38
C ALA A 170 -48.42 43.92 49.21
N ASN A 171 -49.01 43.63 48.04
CA ASN A 171 -50.43 43.87 47.78
C ASN A 171 -51.32 43.08 48.75
N MET A 172 -51.04 41.79 48.97
CA MET A 172 -51.77 40.97 49.95
C MET A 172 -51.67 41.54 51.37
N LYS A 173 -50.50 42.01 51.81
CA LYS A 173 -50.33 42.67 53.12
C LYS A 173 -51.22 43.91 53.25
N VAL A 174 -51.23 44.77 52.23
CA VAL A 174 -52.10 45.97 52.21
C VAL A 174 -53.58 45.59 52.27
N GLN A 175 -54.00 44.56 51.52
CA GLN A 175 -55.39 44.06 51.59
C GLN A 175 -55.75 43.51 52.97
N ILE A 176 -54.83 42.80 53.63
CA ILE A 176 -55.02 42.31 55.01
C ILE A 176 -55.17 43.49 55.98
N ASP A 177 -54.27 44.48 55.92
CA ASP A 177 -54.33 45.65 56.81
C ASP A 177 -55.60 46.47 56.58
N SER A 178 -56.00 46.66 55.32
CA SER A 178 -57.29 47.26 54.97
C SER A 178 -58.46 46.48 55.59
N THR A 179 -58.49 45.16 55.43
CA THR A 179 -59.54 44.30 55.99
C THR A 179 -59.58 44.40 57.52
N LYS A 180 -58.42 44.44 58.19
CA LYS A 180 -58.32 44.63 59.65
C LYS A 180 -58.91 45.98 60.08
N THR A 181 -58.60 47.07 59.37
CA THR A 181 -59.17 48.39 59.69
C THR A 181 -60.67 48.46 59.45
N GLN A 182 -61.17 47.84 58.37
CA GLN A 182 -62.61 47.74 58.11
C GLN A 182 -63.34 46.98 59.22
N VAL A 183 -62.80 45.85 59.68
CA VAL A 183 -63.35 45.09 60.81
C VAL A 183 -63.35 45.93 62.09
N LEU A 184 -62.27 46.66 62.36
CA LEU A 184 -62.18 47.54 63.54
C LEU A 184 -63.21 48.69 63.47
N GLN A 185 -63.37 49.32 62.32
CA GLN A 185 -64.38 50.35 62.09
C GLN A 185 -65.79 49.80 62.28
N TRP A 186 -66.08 48.61 61.75
CA TRP A 186 -67.36 47.94 61.95
C TRP A 186 -67.63 47.67 63.43
N LEU A 187 -66.63 47.19 64.18
CA LEU A 187 -66.73 46.97 65.62
C LEU A 187 -67.05 48.28 66.37
N ILE A 188 -66.35 49.37 66.06
CA ILE A 188 -66.62 50.69 66.65
C ILE A 188 -68.06 51.15 66.34
N GLY A 189 -68.52 50.94 65.09
CA GLY A 189 -69.89 51.26 64.67
C GLY A 189 -70.94 50.47 65.45
N VAL A 190 -70.73 49.16 65.63
CA VAL A 190 -71.63 48.29 66.40
C VAL A 190 -71.65 48.71 67.87
N CYS A 191 -70.50 48.91 68.52
CA CYS A 191 -70.43 49.35 69.92
C CYS A 191 -71.08 50.72 70.16
N THR A 192 -70.88 51.67 69.24
CA THR A 192 -71.50 53.00 69.34
C THR A 192 -73.01 52.91 69.14
N GLY A 193 -73.47 52.10 68.19
CA GLY A 193 -74.89 51.87 67.94
C GLY A 193 -75.60 51.21 69.12
N THR A 194 -75.01 50.18 69.72
CA THR A 194 -75.58 49.54 70.92
C THR A 194 -75.59 50.49 72.12
N PHE A 195 -74.52 51.26 72.33
CA PHE A 195 -74.48 52.28 73.39
C PHE A 195 -75.55 53.36 73.20
N ALA A 196 -75.76 53.84 71.97
CA ALA A 196 -76.81 54.80 71.66
C ALA A 196 -78.22 54.23 71.91
N LEU A 197 -78.47 52.96 71.57
CA LEU A 197 -79.74 52.29 71.86
C LEU A 197 -79.98 52.16 73.37
N VAL A 198 -78.95 51.80 74.15
CA VAL A 198 -79.05 51.74 75.61
C VAL A 198 -79.39 53.12 76.19
N LEU A 199 -78.71 54.17 75.75
CA LEU A 199 -78.99 55.55 76.19
C LEU A 199 -80.42 56.00 75.80
N ALA A 200 -80.88 55.66 74.59
CA ALA A 200 -82.23 55.96 74.15
C ALA A 200 -83.27 55.22 74.99
N TYR A 201 -83.02 53.95 75.34
CA TYR A 201 -83.90 53.16 76.20
C TYR A 201 -83.97 53.71 77.62
N VAL A 202 -82.82 54.08 78.22
CA VAL A 202 -82.77 54.75 79.53
C VAL A 202 -83.58 56.04 79.52
N ARG A 203 -83.49 56.83 78.43
CA ARG A 203 -84.26 58.08 78.29
C ARG A 203 -85.76 57.89 78.08
N LEU A 204 -86.19 56.75 77.54
CA LEU A 204 -87.61 56.43 77.37
C LEU A 204 -88.24 55.95 78.69
N LEU A 205 -87.44 55.35 79.58
CA LEU A 205 -87.86 54.89 80.91
C LEU A 205 -87.79 55.95 82.02
N SER A 206 -86.99 57.02 81.86
CA SER A 206 -86.93 58.18 82.76
C SER A 206 -87.99 59.23 82.43
#